data_AF-A0A7U9L0F7-F1
#
_entry.id   AF-A0A7U9L0F7-F1
#
_cell.length_a   1.000
_cell.length_b   1.000
_cell.length_c   1.000
_cell.angle_alpha   90.00
_cell.angle_beta   90.00
_cell.angle_gamma   90.00
#
_symmetry.space_group_name_H-M   'P 1'
#
loop_
_entity.id
_entity.type
_entity.pdbx_description
1 polymer ?
#
loop_
_entity_poly.entity_id
_entity_poly.type
_entity_poly.pdbx_seq_one_letter_code
_entity_poly.pdbx_strand_id
1 'polypeptide(L)'
;MHAVPPGHCLTLGADGRHGTARWWQAPQPDLWLEDAAESVRDALTEAVRVRTRRPALSADLSGGMDSTSLCFLAAREDTRLITTAWVCRDEANDDTVWSGHGAALLRAAEHLPLPYADAPTWYTPPPPAHTDPAGPLAVIRESARLSHLARLVAARGSRTHLVGVGGDELFSPRPVALNSLARTDFRSAARRACTARRLGRWTLVDTLRTLFGGVPYPQWLESCADRIVPGVRSGDSGADWEVVPAMPPWAHPDAVSTVRRLVRDAAAGAPEPFAPLRCQHETLRAAARAGEIVRGAAALTARHGVTFEAPFLDDTVIEAALAVRLVDQVAVGSYKPLLSAAMRGILPDAVRARGTKGEHSAEVYAGLRRHRRALSALCDDSHLAGLGLIRPEVLRTALTSLQPLAHTLHPLDPTLAAEYWLRSLRETQAPVPTRPTVPAAEGA
;
A
#
# COMPACT_ATOMS: atom_id res chain seq x y z
N MET A 1 -25.53 2.56 -7.17
CA MET A 1 -24.56 1.46 -7.32
C MET A 1 -23.84 1.33 -5.99
N HIS A 2 -23.84 0.15 -5.36
CA HIS A 2 -23.16 -0.11 -4.09
C HIS A 2 -22.10 -1.19 -4.30
N ALA A 3 -20.92 -1.01 -3.71
CA ALA A 3 -19.87 -2.03 -3.75
C ALA A 3 -20.21 -3.20 -2.81
N VAL A 4 -19.87 -4.42 -3.21
CA VAL A 4 -19.95 -5.60 -2.32
C VAL A 4 -18.86 -5.46 -1.26
N PRO A 5 -19.17 -5.59 0.05
CA PRO A 5 -18.16 -5.50 1.10
C PRO A 5 -17.07 -6.56 0.96
N PRO A 6 -15.82 -6.28 1.38
CA PRO A 6 -14.77 -7.31 1.40
C PRO A 6 -15.18 -8.53 2.23
N GLY A 7 -14.76 -9.72 1.82
CA GLY A 7 -15.15 -11.00 2.43
C GLY A 7 -16.60 -11.43 2.16
N HIS A 8 -17.34 -10.67 1.33
CA HIS A 8 -18.71 -10.99 0.94
C HIS A 8 -18.83 -11.19 -0.58
N CYS A 9 -19.86 -11.94 -0.98
CA CYS A 9 -20.23 -12.18 -2.36
C CYS A 9 -21.69 -11.78 -2.58
N LEU A 10 -22.03 -11.42 -3.81
CA LEU A 10 -23.40 -11.21 -4.25
C LEU A 10 -23.96 -12.55 -4.74
N THR A 11 -25.05 -13.02 -4.13
CA THR A 11 -25.81 -14.17 -4.62
C THR A 11 -26.93 -13.66 -5.52
N LEU A 12 -27.06 -14.24 -6.71
CA LEU A 12 -28.09 -13.92 -7.69
C LEU A 12 -28.86 -15.19 -8.05
N GLY A 13 -30.14 -15.24 -7.69
CA GLY A 13 -31.05 -16.31 -8.06
C GLY A 13 -31.55 -16.14 -9.50
N ALA A 14 -31.94 -17.26 -10.13
CA ALA A 14 -32.50 -17.25 -11.49
C ALA A 14 -33.83 -16.47 -11.59
N ASP A 15 -34.51 -16.24 -10.47
CA ASP A 15 -35.74 -15.44 -10.35
C ASP A 15 -35.47 -13.94 -10.12
N GLY A 16 -34.20 -13.51 -10.17
CA GLY A 16 -33.80 -12.12 -9.95
C GLY A 16 -33.68 -11.72 -8.48
N ARG A 17 -33.92 -12.64 -7.52
CA ARG A 17 -33.62 -12.38 -6.11
C ARG A 17 -32.11 -12.24 -5.92
N HIS A 18 -31.72 -11.28 -5.11
CA HIS A 18 -30.31 -11.06 -4.79
C HIS A 18 -30.11 -10.89 -3.29
N GLY A 19 -28.91 -11.27 -2.84
CA GLY A 19 -28.50 -11.11 -1.45
C GLY A 19 -26.99 -10.98 -1.36
N THR A 20 -26.52 -10.57 -0.18
CA THR A 20 -25.09 -10.54 0.12
C THR A 20 -24.81 -11.59 1.17
N ALA A 21 -23.84 -12.46 0.91
CA ALA A 21 -23.42 -13.51 1.84
C ALA A 21 -21.94 -13.37 2.16
N ARG A 22 -21.55 -13.64 3.40
CA ARG A 22 -20.13 -13.74 3.78
C ARG A 22 -19.59 -15.08 3.28
N TRP A 23 -18.59 -15.05 2.41
CA TRP A 23 -17.96 -16.27 1.89
C TRP A 23 -16.60 -16.56 2.56
N TRP A 24 -16.00 -15.55 3.19
CA TRP A 24 -14.67 -15.64 3.78
C TRP A 24 -14.65 -15.11 5.22
N GLN A 25 -13.86 -15.75 6.08
CA GLN A 25 -13.59 -15.32 7.45
C GLN A 25 -12.13 -15.58 7.80
N ALA A 26 -11.55 -14.73 8.65
CA ALA A 26 -10.18 -14.92 9.12
C ALA A 26 -10.04 -16.27 9.86
N PRO A 27 -8.95 -17.03 9.62
CA PRO A 27 -8.69 -18.26 10.34
C PRO A 27 -8.37 -17.99 11.82
N GLN A 28 -8.48 -19.03 12.65
CA GLN A 28 -8.01 -18.95 14.03
C GLN A 28 -6.47 -18.89 14.05
N PRO A 29 -5.86 -18.01 14.87
CA PRO A 29 -4.41 -17.91 14.98
C PRO A 29 -3.86 -18.93 15.98
N ASP A 30 -3.86 -20.22 15.61
CA ASP A 30 -3.48 -21.35 16.48
C ASP A 30 -2.29 -22.18 15.99
N LEU A 31 -1.79 -21.94 14.77
CA LEU A 31 -0.64 -22.66 14.22
C LEU A 31 0.69 -22.20 14.79
N TRP A 32 1.55 -23.17 15.11
CA TRP A 32 2.93 -22.90 15.51
C TRP A 32 3.71 -22.26 14.36
N LEU A 33 4.76 -21.52 14.70
CA LEU A 33 5.57 -20.78 13.74
C LEU A 33 6.05 -21.66 12.57
N GLU A 34 6.48 -22.87 12.86
CA GLU A 34 6.99 -23.83 11.87
C GLU A 34 5.91 -24.25 10.86
N ASP A 35 4.74 -24.67 11.34
CA ASP A 35 3.62 -25.13 10.50
C ASP A 35 3.03 -23.98 9.68
N ALA A 36 2.90 -22.79 10.30
CA ALA A 36 2.47 -21.59 9.60
C ALA A 36 3.50 -21.15 8.55
N ALA A 37 4.80 -21.30 8.83
CA ALA A 37 5.86 -20.97 7.89
C ALA A 37 5.86 -21.90 6.66
N GLU A 38 5.58 -23.19 6.86
CA GLU A 38 5.38 -24.14 5.76
C GLU A 38 4.15 -23.75 4.93
N SER A 39 3.02 -23.47 5.58
CA SER A 39 1.80 -23.04 4.90
C SER A 39 2.00 -21.76 4.09
N VAL A 40 2.72 -20.77 4.63
CA VAL A 40 3.06 -19.51 3.92
C VAL A 40 4.01 -19.78 2.75
N ARG A 41 5.01 -20.67 2.92
CA ARG A 41 5.91 -21.04 1.83
C ARG A 41 5.13 -21.64 0.67
N ASP A 42 4.25 -22.58 0.94
CA ASP A 42 3.50 -23.30 -0.09
C ASP A 42 2.52 -22.36 -0.80
N ALA A 43 1.75 -21.58 -0.05
CA ALA A 43 0.82 -20.59 -0.60
C ALA A 43 1.55 -19.53 -1.44
N LEU A 44 2.68 -19.00 -0.97
CA LEU A 44 3.41 -17.96 -1.71
C LEU A 44 4.11 -18.53 -2.95
N THR A 45 4.62 -19.76 -2.87
CA THR A 45 5.17 -20.48 -4.03
C THR A 45 4.09 -20.65 -5.09
N GLU A 46 2.88 -21.06 -4.70
CA GLU A 46 1.76 -21.21 -5.63
C GLU A 46 1.33 -19.88 -6.23
N ALA A 47 1.19 -18.85 -5.40
CA ALA A 47 0.80 -17.51 -5.83
C ALA A 47 1.79 -16.92 -6.86
N VAL A 48 3.08 -17.25 -6.75
CA VAL A 48 4.10 -16.90 -7.75
C VAL A 48 3.98 -17.79 -8.99
N ARG A 49 3.89 -19.11 -8.83
CA ARG A 49 3.80 -20.10 -9.92
C ARG A 49 2.63 -19.83 -10.87
N VAL A 50 1.44 -19.48 -10.35
CA VAL A 50 0.29 -19.17 -11.23
C VAL A 50 0.54 -17.93 -12.12
N ARG A 51 1.45 -17.04 -11.70
CA ARG A 51 1.84 -15.82 -12.43
C ARG A 51 3.03 -16.02 -13.37
N THR A 52 3.72 -17.16 -13.30
CA THR A 52 4.86 -17.51 -14.17
C THR A 52 4.46 -18.24 -15.45
N ARG A 53 3.16 -18.48 -15.70
CA ARG A 53 2.65 -19.17 -16.90
C ARG A 53 2.89 -18.44 -18.24
N ARG A 54 3.59 -17.30 -18.23
CA ARG A 54 3.90 -16.49 -19.40
C ARG A 54 5.40 -16.57 -19.69
N PRO A 55 5.84 -16.41 -20.96
CA PRO A 55 7.26 -16.58 -21.33
C PRO A 55 8.24 -15.67 -20.59
N ALA A 56 7.78 -14.50 -20.15
CA ALA A 56 8.59 -13.55 -19.41
C ALA A 56 7.80 -12.91 -18.27
N LEU A 57 8.45 -12.79 -17.13
CA LEU A 57 7.94 -12.21 -15.90
C LEU A 57 8.92 -11.15 -15.42
N SER A 58 8.40 -10.04 -14.92
CA SER A 58 9.24 -9.05 -14.24
C SER A 58 8.87 -8.96 -12.77
N ALA A 59 9.81 -8.57 -11.92
CA ALA A 59 9.61 -8.43 -10.49
C ALA A 59 10.50 -7.34 -9.90
N ASP A 60 10.00 -6.62 -8.90
CA ASP A 60 10.82 -5.73 -8.10
C ASP A 60 11.84 -6.53 -7.27
N LEU A 61 13.09 -6.06 -7.27
CA LEU A 61 14.19 -6.55 -6.43
C LEU A 61 14.75 -5.36 -5.65
N SER A 62 13.99 -4.85 -4.70
CA SER A 62 14.39 -3.66 -3.92
C SER A 62 15.47 -3.94 -2.86
N GLY A 63 15.90 -5.19 -2.71
CA GLY A 63 16.80 -5.63 -1.64
C GLY A 63 16.10 -5.93 -0.31
N GLY A 64 14.83 -5.56 -0.16
CA GLY A 64 14.00 -5.96 0.99
C GLY A 64 13.60 -7.43 0.92
N MET A 65 13.25 -8.02 2.08
CA MET A 65 12.88 -9.44 2.16
C MET A 65 11.70 -9.79 1.24
N ASP A 66 10.65 -8.96 1.18
CA ASP A 66 9.40 -9.27 0.47
C ASP A 66 9.62 -9.43 -1.05
N SER A 67 10.16 -8.40 -1.68
CA SER A 67 10.39 -8.35 -3.12
C SER A 67 11.44 -9.38 -3.55
N THR A 68 12.48 -9.58 -2.71
CA THR A 68 13.50 -10.60 -2.94
C THR A 68 12.94 -12.02 -2.83
N SER A 69 12.04 -12.30 -1.87
CA SER A 69 11.35 -13.59 -1.78
C SER A 69 10.64 -13.94 -3.07
N LEU A 70 9.88 -12.99 -3.64
CA LEU A 70 9.18 -13.21 -4.90
C LEU A 70 10.14 -13.50 -6.06
N CYS A 71 11.27 -12.80 -6.14
CA CYS A 71 12.28 -13.03 -7.17
C CYS A 71 12.91 -14.43 -7.07
N PHE A 72 13.27 -14.86 -5.86
CA PHE A 72 13.87 -16.19 -5.65
C PHE A 72 12.88 -17.34 -5.86
N LEU A 73 11.59 -17.13 -5.55
CA LEU A 73 10.53 -18.07 -5.91
C LEU A 73 10.36 -18.13 -7.43
N ALA A 74 10.23 -16.97 -8.10
CA ALA A 74 10.05 -16.90 -9.54
C ALA A 74 11.23 -17.49 -10.33
N ALA A 75 12.46 -17.37 -9.82
CA ALA A 75 13.65 -17.93 -10.46
C ALA A 75 13.72 -19.47 -10.45
N ARG A 76 12.83 -20.13 -9.71
CA ARG A 76 12.70 -21.60 -9.69
C ARG A 76 11.72 -22.11 -10.73
N GLU A 77 10.97 -21.22 -11.36
CA GLU A 77 9.98 -21.52 -12.38
C GLU A 77 10.61 -21.42 -13.78
N ASP A 78 10.04 -22.13 -14.75
CA ASP A 78 10.49 -22.08 -16.15
C ASP A 78 9.96 -20.83 -16.86
N THR A 79 10.49 -19.67 -16.48
CA THR A 79 10.17 -18.36 -17.07
C THR A 79 11.41 -17.48 -17.17
N ARG A 80 11.48 -16.65 -18.21
CA ARG A 80 12.50 -15.59 -18.26
C ARG A 80 12.17 -14.54 -17.20
N LEU A 81 12.99 -14.43 -16.16
CA LEU A 81 12.83 -13.45 -15.09
C LEU A 81 13.60 -12.16 -15.38
N ILE A 82 12.93 -11.03 -15.25
CA ILE A 82 13.50 -9.68 -15.32
C ILE A 82 13.35 -9.03 -13.95
N THR A 83 14.43 -8.73 -13.27
CA THR A 83 14.39 -8.05 -11.97
C THR A 83 14.65 -6.57 -12.13
N THR A 84 13.92 -5.73 -11.40
CA THR A 84 14.06 -4.26 -11.46
C THR A 84 14.35 -3.68 -10.09
N ALA A 85 15.28 -2.73 -10.01
CA ALA A 85 15.62 -2.07 -8.76
C ALA A 85 15.82 -0.58 -8.98
N TRP A 86 15.14 0.26 -8.19
CA TRP A 86 15.39 1.69 -8.19
C TRP A 86 16.67 1.99 -7.41
N VAL A 87 17.62 2.66 -8.07
CA VAL A 87 18.87 3.07 -7.42
C VAL A 87 18.56 4.19 -6.44
N CYS A 88 18.92 4.01 -5.17
CA CYS A 88 18.70 4.99 -4.11
C CYS A 88 19.58 6.22 -4.33
N ARG A 89 19.08 7.39 -3.93
CA ARG A 89 19.83 8.66 -4.00
C ARG A 89 20.73 8.86 -2.79
N ASP A 90 20.32 8.34 -1.64
CA ASP A 90 21.10 8.42 -0.41
C ASP A 90 22.12 7.28 -0.40
N GLU A 91 23.40 7.63 -0.35
CA GLU A 91 24.49 6.65 -0.28
C GLU A 91 24.45 5.83 1.03
N ALA A 92 23.84 6.37 2.08
CA ALA A 92 23.61 5.64 3.33
C ALA A 92 22.48 4.62 3.23
N ASN A 93 21.68 4.65 2.16
CA ASN A 93 20.63 3.66 1.93
C ASN A 93 21.24 2.40 1.29
N ASP A 94 21.22 1.29 2.04
CA ASP A 94 21.80 0.02 1.66
C ASP A 94 20.92 -0.80 0.68
N ASP A 95 19.71 -0.36 0.33
CA ASP A 95 18.82 -1.08 -0.58
C ASP A 95 19.45 -1.30 -1.97
N THR A 96 20.24 -0.34 -2.47
CA THR A 96 20.97 -0.50 -3.75
C THR A 96 22.04 -1.60 -3.65
N VAL A 97 22.73 -1.70 -2.51
CA VAL A 97 23.73 -2.75 -2.27
C VAL A 97 23.05 -4.11 -2.20
N TRP A 98 21.93 -4.21 -1.48
CA TRP A 98 21.20 -5.46 -1.29
C TRP A 98 20.47 -5.94 -2.55
N SER A 99 19.91 -5.02 -3.35
CA SER A 99 19.34 -5.36 -4.66
C SER A 99 20.41 -5.87 -5.63
N GLY A 100 21.58 -5.21 -5.68
CA GLY A 100 22.73 -5.68 -6.46
C GLY A 100 23.25 -7.05 -5.99
N HIS A 101 23.31 -7.27 -4.67
CA HIS A 101 23.68 -8.58 -4.11
C HIS A 101 22.66 -9.67 -4.49
N GLY A 102 21.36 -9.39 -4.37
CA GLY A 102 20.30 -10.31 -4.83
C GLY A 102 20.41 -10.61 -6.32
N ALA A 103 20.68 -9.61 -7.15
CA ALA A 103 20.84 -9.76 -8.59
C ALA A 103 22.04 -10.66 -8.95
N ALA A 104 23.17 -10.49 -8.25
CA ALA A 104 24.36 -11.33 -8.44
C ALA A 104 24.12 -12.81 -8.11
N LEU A 105 23.19 -13.10 -7.20
CA LEU A 105 22.79 -14.45 -6.84
C LEU A 105 21.76 -15.04 -7.84
N LEU A 106 20.92 -14.20 -8.44
CA LEU A 106 19.94 -14.56 -9.47
C LEU A 106 20.57 -14.53 -10.88
N ARG A 107 21.63 -15.30 -11.11
CA ARG A 107 22.45 -15.25 -12.35
C ARG A 107 21.69 -15.51 -13.65
N ALA A 108 20.60 -16.26 -13.59
CA ALA A 108 19.76 -16.56 -14.75
C ALA A 108 18.76 -15.44 -15.07
N ALA A 109 18.54 -14.50 -14.14
CA ALA A 109 17.64 -13.37 -14.34
C ALA A 109 18.35 -12.20 -15.01
N GLU A 110 17.62 -11.48 -15.85
CA GLU A 110 18.07 -10.18 -16.37
C GLU A 110 17.83 -9.11 -15.30
N HIS A 111 18.88 -8.45 -14.82
CA HIS A 111 18.74 -7.37 -13.83
C HIS A 111 18.78 -5.98 -14.48
N LEU A 112 17.79 -5.15 -14.14
CA LEU A 112 17.63 -3.79 -14.62
C LEU A 112 17.71 -2.79 -13.46
N PRO A 113 18.87 -2.17 -13.23
CA PRO A 113 18.95 -1.01 -12.35
C PRO A 113 18.24 0.18 -12.99
N LEU A 114 17.49 0.92 -12.19
CA LEU A 114 16.71 2.09 -12.60
C LEU A 114 17.29 3.34 -11.92
N PRO A 115 18.30 3.99 -12.54
CA PRO A 115 18.91 5.18 -11.99
C PRO A 115 17.96 6.38 -12.09
N TYR A 116 18.03 7.28 -11.11
CA TYR A 116 17.24 8.52 -11.09
C TYR A 116 17.52 9.47 -12.25
N ALA A 117 18.67 9.36 -12.91
CA ALA A 117 19.04 10.20 -14.04
C ALA A 117 18.19 9.91 -15.29
N ASP A 118 17.83 8.64 -15.49
CA ASP A 118 17.22 8.16 -16.74
C ASP A 118 15.72 7.93 -16.64
N ALA A 119 15.14 8.23 -15.47
CA ALA A 119 13.75 7.93 -15.15
C ALA A 119 13.00 9.15 -14.58
N PRO A 120 11.66 9.19 -14.73
CA PRO A 120 10.83 10.16 -14.02
C PRO A 120 11.08 10.11 -12.51
N THR A 121 11.09 11.27 -11.86
CA THR A 121 11.19 11.32 -10.38
C THR A 121 9.79 11.23 -9.76
N TRP A 122 9.72 11.06 -8.44
CA TRP A 122 8.46 11.28 -7.73
C TRP A 122 7.90 12.68 -7.96
N TYR A 123 6.57 12.78 -7.91
CA TYR A 123 5.77 13.97 -8.23
C TYR A 123 5.89 14.49 -9.67
N THR A 124 6.48 13.71 -10.59
CA THR A 124 6.34 14.02 -12.02
C THR A 124 4.85 14.02 -12.37
N PRO A 125 4.31 15.08 -12.98
CA PRO A 125 2.90 15.15 -13.33
C PRO A 125 2.45 13.90 -14.11
N PRO A 126 1.32 13.29 -13.74
CA PRO A 126 0.82 12.12 -14.44
C PRO A 126 0.41 12.50 -15.87
N PRO A 127 0.51 11.58 -16.84
CA PRO A 127 -0.01 11.82 -18.18
C PRO A 127 -1.56 11.95 -18.17
N PRO A 128 -2.19 12.62 -19.15
CA PRO A 128 -3.63 12.94 -19.12
C PRO A 128 -4.54 11.71 -18.89
N ALA A 129 -4.22 10.57 -19.50
CA ALA A 129 -4.98 9.32 -19.38
C ALA A 129 -4.53 8.43 -18.19
N HIS A 130 -4.36 8.98 -16.99
CA HIS A 130 -3.84 8.28 -15.79
C HIS A 130 -4.93 7.70 -14.87
N THR A 131 -6.17 7.54 -15.36
CA THR A 131 -7.33 7.34 -14.51
C THR A 131 -7.64 5.88 -14.22
N ASP A 132 -7.83 5.56 -12.94
CA ASP A 132 -8.71 4.48 -12.51
C ASP A 132 -10.15 5.02 -12.53
N PRO A 133 -11.11 4.40 -13.24
CA PRO A 133 -12.51 4.82 -13.20
C PRO A 133 -13.13 4.69 -11.79
N ALA A 134 -12.53 3.93 -10.88
CA ALA A 134 -13.04 3.69 -9.53
C ALA A 134 -12.73 4.80 -8.50
N GLY A 135 -11.80 5.72 -8.77
CA GLY A 135 -11.50 6.82 -7.86
C GLY A 135 -10.08 7.41 -7.94
N PRO A 136 -9.70 8.27 -6.99
CA PRO A 136 -8.36 8.86 -6.89
C PRO A 136 -7.24 7.82 -6.92
N LEU A 137 -6.26 8.00 -7.80
CA LEU A 137 -5.15 7.06 -7.98
C LEU A 137 -4.22 7.07 -6.76
N ALA A 138 -4.21 5.97 -5.98
CA ALA A 138 -3.41 5.88 -4.75
C ALA A 138 -1.88 5.93 -4.98
N VAL A 139 -1.41 5.62 -6.20
CA VAL A 139 0.01 5.65 -6.61
C VAL A 139 0.39 6.97 -7.33
N ILE A 140 -0.35 8.06 -7.12
CA ILE A 140 -0.16 9.31 -7.87
C ILE A 140 1.30 9.83 -7.83
N ARG A 141 1.95 9.75 -6.67
CA ARG A 141 3.32 10.20 -6.43
C ARG A 141 4.33 9.56 -7.36
N GLU A 142 4.10 8.30 -7.73
CA GLU A 142 5.00 7.48 -8.53
C GLU A 142 4.41 7.02 -9.86
N SER A 143 3.24 7.53 -10.24
CA SER A 143 2.53 7.16 -11.45
C SER A 143 3.40 7.22 -12.73
N ALA A 144 4.18 8.29 -12.90
CA ALA A 144 5.10 8.42 -14.02
C ALA A 144 6.24 7.37 -13.99
N ARG A 145 6.72 7.01 -12.79
CA ARG A 145 7.73 5.97 -12.59
C ARG A 145 7.19 4.59 -12.94
N LEU A 146 6.00 4.25 -12.46
CA LEU A 146 5.34 2.99 -12.78
C LEU A 146 5.05 2.87 -14.28
N SER A 147 4.62 3.96 -14.92
CA SER A 147 4.42 3.99 -16.39
C SER A 147 5.73 3.82 -17.16
N HIS A 148 6.83 4.39 -16.67
CA HIS A 148 8.16 4.20 -17.26
C HIS A 148 8.65 2.76 -17.10
N LEU A 149 8.57 2.21 -15.88
CA LEU A 149 8.89 0.83 -15.57
C LEU A 149 8.09 -0.15 -16.46
N ALA A 150 6.78 0.03 -16.55
CA ALA A 150 5.90 -0.78 -17.38
C ALA A 150 6.37 -0.81 -18.85
N ARG A 151 6.76 0.34 -19.42
CA ARG A 151 7.31 0.39 -20.78
C ARG A 151 8.63 -0.38 -20.91
N LEU A 152 9.53 -0.26 -19.93
CA LEU A 152 10.83 -0.93 -19.95
C LEU A 152 10.72 -2.45 -19.89
N VAL A 153 9.83 -2.97 -19.04
CA VAL A 153 9.63 -4.42 -18.90
C VAL A 153 8.77 -4.99 -20.04
N ALA A 154 7.80 -4.21 -20.56
CA ALA A 154 7.05 -4.57 -21.76
C ALA A 154 7.96 -4.73 -22.98
N ALA A 155 8.94 -3.83 -23.16
CA ALA A 155 9.93 -3.91 -24.23
C ALA A 155 10.80 -5.18 -24.17
N ARG A 156 10.85 -5.84 -23.01
CA ARG A 156 11.55 -7.11 -22.79
C ARG A 156 10.62 -8.34 -22.83
N GLY A 157 9.37 -8.14 -23.21
CA GLY A 157 8.37 -9.19 -23.37
C GLY A 157 7.58 -9.51 -22.09
N SER A 158 7.86 -8.83 -20.97
CA SER A 158 7.09 -9.05 -19.75
C SER A 158 5.70 -8.46 -19.87
N ARG A 159 4.68 -9.23 -19.45
CA ARG A 159 3.27 -8.79 -19.39
C ARG A 159 2.73 -8.74 -17.97
N THR A 160 3.52 -9.19 -17.01
CA THR A 160 3.18 -9.27 -15.60
C THR A 160 4.37 -8.79 -14.79
N HIS A 161 4.14 -7.89 -13.85
CA HIS A 161 5.16 -7.34 -12.96
C HIS A 161 4.80 -7.65 -11.50
N LEU A 162 5.63 -8.44 -10.81
CA LEU A 162 5.43 -8.79 -9.41
C LEU A 162 5.96 -7.68 -8.49
N VAL A 163 5.14 -7.29 -7.52
CA VAL A 163 5.51 -6.33 -6.48
C VAL A 163 5.41 -6.97 -5.09
N GLY A 164 6.32 -6.60 -4.19
CA GLY A 164 6.34 -7.06 -2.80
C GLY A 164 5.28 -6.44 -1.89
N VAL A 165 4.29 -5.73 -2.45
CA VAL A 165 3.19 -5.11 -1.71
C VAL A 165 2.36 -6.20 -1.02
N GLY A 166 1.98 -5.99 0.25
CA GLY A 166 1.35 -7.01 1.10
C GLY A 166 2.33 -7.67 2.09
N GLY A 167 3.62 -7.71 1.78
CA GLY A 167 4.61 -8.35 2.66
C GLY A 167 4.79 -7.63 4.00
N ASP A 168 4.82 -6.30 4.00
CA ASP A 168 4.82 -5.52 5.23
C ASP A 168 3.47 -5.61 5.95
N GLU A 169 2.36 -5.60 5.22
CA GLU A 169 1.02 -5.65 5.79
C GLU A 169 0.77 -6.94 6.57
N LEU A 170 1.28 -8.08 6.09
CA LEU A 170 1.08 -9.40 6.68
C LEU A 170 2.15 -9.80 7.70
N PHE A 171 3.42 -9.44 7.47
CA PHE A 171 4.54 -10.00 8.25
C PHE A 171 5.22 -9.00 9.19
N SER A 172 4.81 -7.72 9.19
CA SER A 172 5.31 -6.73 10.13
C SER A 172 4.29 -6.50 11.26
N PRO A 173 4.46 -7.16 12.42
CA PRO A 173 3.51 -7.07 13.52
C PRO A 173 3.43 -5.63 14.04
N ARG A 174 2.20 -5.15 14.26
CA ARG A 174 1.93 -3.81 14.79
C ARG A 174 1.61 -3.88 16.29
N PRO A 175 1.69 -2.75 17.01
CA PRO A 175 1.46 -2.72 18.46
C PRO A 175 0.13 -3.37 18.91
N VAL A 176 -0.92 -3.29 18.09
CA VAL A 176 -2.24 -3.91 18.32
C VAL A 176 -2.20 -5.44 18.47
N ALA A 177 -1.17 -6.11 17.97
CA ALA A 177 -0.99 -7.55 18.18
C ALA A 177 -0.74 -7.88 19.66
N LEU A 178 -0.14 -6.97 20.44
CA LEU A 178 -0.01 -7.13 21.89
C LEU A 178 -1.37 -7.01 22.60
N ASN A 179 -2.27 -6.16 22.11
CA ASN A 179 -3.64 -6.05 22.62
C ASN A 179 -4.41 -7.36 22.41
N SER A 180 -4.30 -7.93 21.20
CA SER A 180 -4.98 -9.19 20.87
C SER A 180 -4.38 -10.36 21.66
N LEU A 181 -3.05 -10.42 21.81
CA LEU A 181 -2.37 -11.42 22.63
C LEU A 181 -2.73 -11.30 24.11
N ALA A 182 -2.91 -10.08 24.65
CA ALA A 182 -3.27 -9.87 26.05
C ALA A 182 -4.63 -10.51 26.43
N ARG A 183 -5.52 -10.71 25.45
CA ARG A 183 -6.83 -11.36 25.66
C ARG A 183 -6.74 -12.88 25.79
N THR A 184 -5.68 -13.50 25.29
CA THR A 184 -5.51 -14.97 25.30
C THR A 184 -4.35 -15.40 26.20
N ASP A 185 -3.22 -14.70 26.16
CA ASP A 185 -2.05 -14.90 27.02
C ASP A 185 -1.48 -13.56 27.50
N PHE A 186 -2.07 -13.05 28.58
CA PHE A 186 -1.65 -11.80 29.21
C PHE A 186 -0.19 -11.82 29.67
N ARG A 187 0.33 -12.96 30.14
CA ARG A 187 1.71 -13.05 30.65
C ARG A 187 2.71 -12.84 29.53
N SER A 188 2.50 -13.48 28.38
CA SER A 188 3.34 -13.28 27.20
C SER A 188 3.20 -11.88 26.64
N ALA A 189 1.98 -11.34 26.56
CA ALA A 189 1.75 -9.95 26.12
C ALA A 189 2.48 -8.94 27.00
N ALA A 190 2.37 -9.06 28.34
CA ALA A 190 3.01 -8.16 29.29
C ALA A 190 4.55 -8.24 29.20
N ARG A 191 5.12 -9.45 29.08
CA ARG A 191 6.58 -9.62 28.89
C ARG A 191 7.05 -8.91 27.62
N ARG A 192 6.35 -9.07 26.50
CA ARG A 192 6.71 -8.46 25.21
C ARG A 192 6.52 -6.96 25.21
N ALA A 193 5.45 -6.46 25.82
CA ALA A 193 5.21 -5.03 25.97
C ALA A 193 6.27 -4.37 26.87
N CYS A 194 6.70 -5.05 27.94
CA CYS A 194 7.82 -4.59 28.76
C CYS A 194 9.14 -4.52 27.96
N THR A 195 9.41 -5.50 27.11
CA THR A 195 10.58 -5.46 26.23
C THR A 195 10.49 -4.35 25.19
N ALA A 196 9.32 -4.17 24.55
CA ALA A 196 9.06 -3.08 23.61
C ALA A 196 9.22 -1.71 24.29
N ARG A 197 8.80 -1.57 25.55
CA ARG A 197 9.02 -0.37 26.36
C ARG A 197 10.49 -0.12 26.68
N ARG A 198 11.28 -1.16 26.93
CA ARG A 198 12.72 -1.03 27.22
C ARG A 198 13.55 -0.66 25.98
N LEU A 199 13.16 -1.17 24.82
CA LEU A 199 13.85 -0.95 23.55
C LEU A 199 13.34 0.28 22.79
N GLY A 200 12.11 0.71 23.07
CA GLY A 200 11.41 1.77 22.35
C GLY A 200 11.10 2.99 23.23
N ARG A 201 10.28 3.90 22.68
CA ARG A 201 9.89 5.17 23.33
C ARG A 201 8.54 5.10 24.07
N TRP A 202 8.05 3.90 24.40
CA TRP A 202 6.73 3.78 25.02
C TRP A 202 6.74 4.22 26.48
N THR A 203 5.77 5.04 26.87
CA THR A 203 5.53 5.34 28.28
C THR A 203 4.83 4.17 28.97
N LEU A 204 4.78 4.18 30.31
CA LEU A 204 3.95 3.24 31.06
C LEU A 204 2.48 3.34 30.64
N VAL A 205 2.00 4.56 30.37
CA VAL A 205 0.63 4.82 29.95
C VAL A 205 0.36 4.18 28.59
N ASP A 206 1.29 4.30 27.63
CA ASP A 206 1.13 3.69 26.31
C ASP A 206 1.14 2.16 26.39
N THR A 207 1.96 1.59 27.27
CA THR A 207 1.97 0.14 27.53
C THR A 207 0.64 -0.34 28.09
N LEU A 208 0.10 0.34 29.12
CA LEU A 208 -1.19 -0.03 29.71
C LEU A 208 -2.34 0.16 28.72
N ARG A 209 -2.36 1.27 27.97
CA ARG A 209 -3.34 1.52 26.91
C ARG A 209 -3.26 0.44 25.83
N THR A 210 -2.07 -0.02 25.48
CA THR A 210 -1.89 -1.08 24.48
C THR A 210 -2.43 -2.42 24.97
N LEU A 211 -2.14 -2.80 26.21
CA LEU A 211 -2.55 -4.10 26.75
C LEU A 211 -4.04 -4.18 27.11
N PHE A 212 -4.60 -3.12 27.67
CA PHE A 212 -5.95 -3.14 28.25
C PHE A 212 -6.97 -2.26 27.51
N GLY A 213 -6.50 -1.38 26.63
CA GLY A 213 -7.34 -0.32 26.07
C GLY A 213 -8.25 -0.75 24.93
N GLY A 214 -9.07 0.22 24.54
CA GLY A 214 -9.89 0.29 23.34
C GLY A 214 -11.34 -0.15 23.51
N VAL A 215 -12.18 0.36 22.62
CA VAL A 215 -13.64 0.22 22.63
C VAL A 215 -14.11 -0.69 21.47
N PRO A 216 -15.40 -1.09 21.40
CA PRO A 216 -15.96 -1.73 20.21
C PRO A 216 -15.73 -0.92 18.92
N TYR A 217 -15.64 -1.58 17.76
CA TYR A 217 -15.27 -0.92 16.50
C TYR A 217 -16.16 0.28 16.12
N PRO A 218 -17.51 0.22 16.21
CA PRO A 218 -18.35 1.38 15.92
C PRO A 218 -18.08 2.58 16.83
N GLN A 219 -17.86 2.33 18.12
CA GLN A 219 -17.55 3.39 19.10
C GLN A 219 -16.17 4.01 18.84
N TRP A 220 -15.20 3.19 18.43
CA TRP A 220 -13.89 3.68 18.04
C TRP A 220 -13.99 4.55 16.79
N LEU A 221 -14.75 4.11 15.78
CA LEU A 221 -14.98 4.86 14.55
C LEU A 221 -15.69 6.19 14.83
N GLU A 222 -16.71 6.20 15.68
CA GLU A 222 -17.37 7.42 16.13
C GLU A 222 -16.38 8.38 16.80
N SER A 223 -15.55 7.87 17.72
CA SER A 223 -14.53 8.67 18.41
C SER A 223 -13.49 9.28 17.48
N CYS A 224 -13.27 8.67 16.30
CA CYS A 224 -12.35 9.22 15.30
C CYS A 224 -12.84 10.58 14.78
N ALA A 225 -14.15 10.81 14.68
CA ALA A 225 -14.70 12.07 14.21
C ALA A 225 -14.20 13.27 15.04
N ASP A 226 -14.14 13.11 16.36
CA ASP A 226 -13.69 14.17 17.27
C ASP A 226 -12.16 14.32 17.26
N ARG A 227 -11.44 13.25 16.94
CA ARG A 227 -9.96 13.19 16.90
C ARG A 227 -9.36 13.73 15.58
N ILE A 228 -10.15 13.87 14.52
CA ILE A 228 -9.69 14.44 13.24
C ILE A 228 -9.33 15.91 13.45
N VAL A 229 -8.03 16.21 13.47
CA VAL A 229 -7.48 17.57 13.55
C VAL A 229 -6.58 17.81 12.33
N PRO A 230 -6.85 18.83 11.50
CA PRO A 230 -6.05 19.11 10.31
C PRO A 230 -4.56 19.30 10.63
N GLY A 231 -3.70 18.60 9.91
CA GLY A 231 -2.24 18.69 10.07
C GLY A 231 -1.66 17.97 11.30
N VAL A 232 -2.51 17.43 12.17
CA VAL A 232 -2.08 16.65 13.33
C VAL A 232 -2.46 15.20 13.10
N ARG A 233 -1.46 14.33 12.96
CA ARG A 233 -1.71 12.89 13.06
C ARG A 233 -1.88 12.58 14.54
N SER A 234 -3.05 12.11 14.94
CA SER A 234 -3.27 11.66 16.31
C SER A 234 -2.21 10.61 16.64
N GLY A 235 -1.38 10.89 17.65
CA GLY A 235 -0.39 9.95 18.16
C GLY A 235 -1.10 8.83 18.87
N ASP A 236 -1.55 7.83 18.13
CA ASP A 236 -2.10 6.62 18.71
C ASP A 236 -0.97 5.74 19.23
N SER A 237 -1.18 5.04 20.34
CA SER A 237 -0.23 4.02 20.83
C SER A 237 -0.10 2.84 19.86
N GLY A 238 -0.85 2.85 18.75
CA GLY A 238 -0.89 1.82 17.71
C GLY A 238 -1.70 0.60 18.13
N ALA A 239 -2.55 0.74 19.16
CA ALA A 239 -3.28 -0.37 19.78
C ALA A 239 -4.81 -0.31 19.61
N ASP A 240 -5.27 0.73 18.94
CA ASP A 240 -6.65 0.89 18.49
C ASP A 240 -6.92 -0.01 17.25
N TRP A 241 -8.15 0.04 16.70
CA TRP A 241 -8.54 -0.80 15.57
C TRP A 241 -7.79 -0.48 14.28
N GLU A 242 -7.62 0.81 13.97
CA GLU A 242 -6.84 1.29 12.82
C GLU A 242 -6.15 2.62 13.20
N VAL A 243 -5.40 3.18 12.26
CA VAL A 243 -4.90 4.55 12.39
C VAL A 243 -6.05 5.54 12.23
N VAL A 244 -6.19 6.46 13.17
CA VAL A 244 -7.19 7.54 13.09
C VAL A 244 -7.06 8.29 11.75
N PRO A 245 -8.17 8.45 11.00
CA PRO A 245 -8.19 9.29 9.81
C PRO A 245 -7.68 10.69 10.12
N ALA A 246 -6.86 11.24 9.22
CA ALA A 246 -6.30 12.59 9.37
C ALA A 246 -6.61 13.42 8.13
N MET A 247 -6.83 14.72 8.34
CA MET A 247 -7.02 15.70 7.27
C MET A 247 -5.74 16.51 7.06
N PRO A 248 -5.41 16.90 5.82
CA PRO A 248 -4.24 17.75 5.57
C PRO A 248 -4.39 19.12 6.26
N PRO A 249 -3.29 19.80 6.59
CA PRO A 249 -3.33 21.13 7.22
C PRO A 249 -4.00 22.19 6.31
N TRP A 250 -3.98 21.98 4.99
CA TRP A 250 -4.66 22.81 4.01
C TRP A 250 -6.11 22.39 3.73
N ALA A 251 -6.70 21.46 4.48
CA ALA A 251 -8.13 21.19 4.35
C ALA A 251 -8.95 22.45 4.69
N HIS A 252 -10.03 22.68 3.95
CA HIS A 252 -11.01 23.71 4.30
C HIS A 252 -11.82 23.25 5.53
N PRO A 253 -12.19 24.15 6.47
CA PRO A 253 -12.99 23.77 7.64
C PRO A 253 -14.28 23.01 7.31
N ASP A 254 -14.96 23.37 6.22
CA ASP A 254 -16.17 22.68 5.77
C ASP A 254 -15.92 21.26 5.25
N ALA A 255 -14.74 21.02 4.65
CA ALA A 255 -14.32 19.68 4.27
C ALA A 255 -14.08 18.82 5.51
N VAL A 256 -13.45 19.40 6.54
CA VAL A 256 -13.22 18.73 7.82
C VAL A 256 -14.54 18.39 8.50
N SER A 257 -15.49 19.33 8.57
CA SER A 257 -16.82 19.09 9.15
C SER A 257 -17.58 18.03 8.38
N THR A 258 -17.49 18.03 7.05
CA THR A 258 -18.08 17.00 6.18
C THR A 258 -17.51 15.63 6.46
N VAL A 259 -16.18 15.48 6.53
CA VAL A 259 -15.53 14.20 6.83
C VAL A 259 -15.93 13.71 8.23
N ARG A 260 -15.95 14.59 9.23
CA ARG A 260 -16.42 14.23 10.58
C ARG A 260 -17.85 13.71 10.58
N ARG A 261 -18.76 14.36 9.84
CA ARG A 261 -20.14 13.89 9.68
C ARG A 261 -20.19 12.53 9.01
N LEU A 262 -19.48 12.34 7.90
CA LEU A 262 -19.43 11.05 7.19
C LEU A 262 -18.90 9.91 8.07
N VAL A 263 -17.90 10.18 8.91
CA VAL A 263 -17.38 9.20 9.88
C VAL A 263 -18.43 8.84 10.92
N ARG A 264 -19.18 9.81 11.46
CA ARG A 264 -20.29 9.54 12.40
C ARG A 264 -21.44 8.79 11.74
N ASP A 265 -21.81 9.18 10.52
CA ASP A 265 -22.85 8.49 9.73
C ASP A 265 -22.45 7.03 9.48
N ALA A 266 -21.18 6.77 9.15
CA ALA A 266 -20.63 5.42 9.02
C ALA A 266 -20.65 4.65 10.33
N ALA A 267 -20.29 5.28 11.45
CA ALA A 267 -20.33 4.66 12.78
C ALA A 267 -21.75 4.33 13.24
N ALA A 268 -22.73 5.18 12.93
CA ALA A 268 -24.14 4.96 13.24
C ALA A 268 -24.72 3.73 12.51
N GLY A 269 -24.14 3.35 11.37
CA GLY A 269 -24.43 2.10 10.68
C GLY A 269 -23.91 0.83 11.39
N ALA A 270 -23.26 0.98 12.55
CA ALA A 270 -22.70 -0.09 13.37
C ALA A 270 -21.87 -1.12 12.55
N PRO A 271 -20.82 -0.68 11.84
CA PRO A 271 -20.07 -1.54 10.95
C PRO A 271 -19.40 -2.66 11.74
N GLU A 272 -19.37 -3.86 11.14
CA GLU A 272 -18.61 -4.98 11.71
C GLU A 272 -17.14 -4.88 11.33
N PRO A 273 -16.20 -5.17 12.25
CA PRO A 273 -14.79 -5.28 11.90
C PRO A 273 -14.55 -6.50 11.01
N PHE A 274 -13.54 -6.44 10.12
CA PHE A 274 -13.11 -7.59 9.30
C PHE A 274 -12.79 -8.87 10.08
N ALA A 275 -12.38 -8.75 11.34
CA ALA A 275 -12.13 -9.88 12.23
C ALA A 275 -12.41 -9.46 13.69
N PRO A 276 -12.75 -10.41 14.59
CA PRO A 276 -13.00 -10.12 15.99
C PRO A 276 -11.74 -9.70 16.75
N LEU A 277 -10.57 -10.20 16.34
CA LEU A 277 -9.28 -9.78 16.87
C LEU A 277 -8.81 -8.51 16.16
N ARG A 278 -8.43 -7.49 16.94
CA ARG A 278 -8.01 -6.20 16.40
C ARG A 278 -6.79 -6.31 15.48
N CYS A 279 -5.83 -7.16 15.82
CA CYS A 279 -4.65 -7.36 14.98
C CYS A 279 -4.98 -7.98 13.62
N GLN A 280 -5.90 -8.94 13.57
CA GLN A 280 -6.38 -9.51 12.30
C GLN A 280 -7.18 -8.47 11.52
N HIS A 281 -8.04 -7.68 12.19
CA HIS A 281 -8.76 -6.58 11.54
C HIS A 281 -7.80 -5.56 10.90
N GLU A 282 -6.81 -5.10 11.65
CA GLU A 282 -5.83 -4.11 11.19
C GLU A 282 -4.93 -4.68 10.07
N THR A 283 -4.58 -5.96 10.13
CA THR A 283 -3.86 -6.67 9.06
C THR A 283 -4.69 -6.73 7.79
N LEU A 284 -5.95 -7.16 7.88
CA LEU A 284 -6.88 -7.24 6.75
C LEU A 284 -7.20 -5.88 6.15
N ARG A 285 -7.38 -4.87 6.99
CA ARG A 285 -7.60 -3.48 6.54
C ARG A 285 -6.40 -2.98 5.74
N ALA A 286 -5.19 -3.23 6.23
CA ALA A 286 -3.97 -2.85 5.54
C ALA A 286 -3.80 -3.60 4.22
N ALA A 287 -4.06 -4.92 4.20
CA ALA A 287 -4.06 -5.74 2.99
C ALA A 287 -5.09 -5.24 1.95
N ALA A 288 -6.29 -4.88 2.39
CA ALA A 288 -7.31 -4.29 1.51
C ALA A 288 -6.84 -2.96 0.89
N ARG A 289 -6.21 -2.09 1.70
CA ARG A 289 -5.63 -0.83 1.22
C ARG A 289 -4.47 -1.07 0.25
N ALA A 290 -3.63 -2.05 0.52
CA ALA A 290 -2.57 -2.49 -0.38
C ALA A 290 -3.13 -3.01 -1.71
N GLY A 291 -4.25 -3.75 -1.69
CA GLY A 291 -4.97 -4.18 -2.88
C GLY A 291 -5.52 -3.01 -3.72
N GLU A 292 -6.03 -1.95 -3.08
CA GLU A 292 -6.44 -0.72 -3.78
C GLU A 292 -5.25 -0.05 -4.50
N ILE A 293 -4.08 -0.02 -3.86
CA ILE A 293 -2.84 0.52 -4.44
C ILE A 293 -2.42 -0.28 -5.68
N VAL A 294 -2.40 -1.61 -5.56
CA VAL A 294 -2.02 -2.52 -6.66
C VAL A 294 -3.01 -2.43 -7.82
N ARG A 295 -4.31 -2.36 -7.53
CA ARG A 295 -5.35 -2.16 -8.55
C ARG A 295 -5.15 -0.83 -9.31
N GLY A 296 -4.86 0.26 -8.60
CA GLY A 296 -4.55 1.54 -9.23
C GLY A 296 -3.29 1.48 -10.10
N ALA A 297 -2.24 0.83 -9.62
CA ALA A 297 -1.02 0.59 -10.40
C ALA A 297 -1.29 -0.25 -11.65
N ALA A 298 -2.10 -1.31 -11.54
CA ALA A 298 -2.50 -2.16 -12.65
C ALA A 298 -3.32 -1.38 -13.69
N ALA A 299 -4.30 -0.58 -13.27
CA ALA A 299 -5.09 0.26 -14.18
C ALA A 299 -4.20 1.25 -14.96
N LEU A 300 -3.25 1.89 -14.26
CA LEU A 300 -2.30 2.83 -14.86
C LEU A 300 -1.36 2.17 -15.88
N THR A 301 -0.93 0.94 -15.61
CA THR A 301 0.12 0.25 -16.39
C THR A 301 -0.44 -0.67 -17.48
N ALA A 302 -1.72 -1.07 -17.39
CA ALA A 302 -2.40 -1.91 -18.37
C ALA A 302 -2.34 -1.36 -19.81
N ARG A 303 -2.37 -0.03 -19.98
CA ARG A 303 -2.19 0.63 -21.30
C ARG A 303 -0.83 0.37 -21.95
N HIS A 304 0.17 0.00 -21.16
CA HIS A 304 1.50 -0.40 -21.63
C HIS A 304 1.60 -1.93 -21.79
N GLY A 305 0.49 -2.65 -21.61
CA GLY A 305 0.42 -4.10 -21.73
C GLY A 305 1.12 -4.85 -20.59
N VAL A 306 1.19 -4.25 -19.40
CA VAL A 306 1.76 -4.86 -18.19
C VAL A 306 0.76 -4.73 -17.05
N THR A 307 0.48 -5.85 -16.37
CA THR A 307 -0.33 -5.87 -15.16
C THR A 307 0.58 -6.00 -13.94
N PHE A 308 0.36 -5.17 -12.92
CA PHE A 308 1.03 -5.26 -11.64
C PHE A 308 0.28 -6.25 -10.74
N GLU A 309 1.01 -7.19 -10.15
CA GLU A 309 0.48 -8.30 -9.36
C GLU A 309 1.21 -8.38 -8.02
N ALA A 310 0.47 -8.63 -6.94
CA ALA A 310 1.01 -8.71 -5.58
C ALA A 310 0.72 -10.09 -4.97
N PRO A 311 1.61 -11.09 -5.11
CA PRO A 311 1.39 -12.45 -4.61
C PRO A 311 1.13 -12.52 -3.10
N PHE A 312 1.63 -11.58 -2.31
CA PHE A 312 1.35 -11.52 -0.86
C PHE A 312 -0.12 -11.20 -0.55
N LEU A 313 -0.88 -10.65 -1.49
CA LEU A 313 -2.30 -10.33 -1.32
C LEU A 313 -3.22 -11.45 -1.83
N ASP A 314 -2.67 -12.60 -2.22
CA ASP A 314 -3.42 -13.81 -2.55
C ASP A 314 -4.17 -14.30 -1.30
N ASP A 315 -5.41 -14.78 -1.46
CA ASP A 315 -6.27 -15.18 -0.34
C ASP A 315 -5.64 -16.32 0.47
N THR A 316 -5.04 -17.30 -0.21
CA THR A 316 -4.33 -18.42 0.43
C THR A 316 -3.11 -17.95 1.24
N VAL A 317 -2.41 -16.91 0.79
CA VAL A 317 -1.25 -16.33 1.51
C VAL A 317 -1.72 -15.53 2.72
N ILE A 318 -2.80 -14.76 2.58
CA ILE A 318 -3.41 -14.02 3.69
C ILE A 318 -3.89 -15.00 4.76
N GLU A 319 -4.58 -16.08 4.39
CA GLU A 319 -5.05 -17.12 5.30
C GLU A 319 -3.88 -17.76 6.05
N ALA A 320 -2.85 -18.21 5.34
CA ALA A 320 -1.67 -18.82 5.96
C ALA A 320 -0.94 -17.86 6.91
N ALA A 321 -0.84 -16.58 6.54
CA ALA A 321 -0.22 -15.56 7.38
C ALA A 321 -1.03 -15.21 8.63
N LEU A 322 -2.37 -15.29 8.57
CA LEU A 322 -3.26 -15.01 9.71
C LEU A 322 -3.42 -16.19 10.67
N ALA A 323 -3.08 -17.41 10.25
CA ALA A 323 -3.21 -18.63 11.04
C ALA A 323 -2.10 -18.83 12.09
N VAL A 324 -0.98 -18.13 11.99
CA VAL A 324 0.09 -18.20 12.98
C VAL A 324 -0.39 -17.69 14.35
N ARG A 325 0.07 -18.33 15.42
CA ARG A 325 -0.23 -17.87 16.78
C ARG A 325 0.23 -16.45 17.01
N LEU A 326 -0.60 -15.69 17.71
CA LEU A 326 -0.30 -14.30 18.09
C LEU A 326 1.04 -14.17 18.83
N VAL A 327 1.39 -15.17 19.65
CA VAL A 327 2.67 -15.20 20.37
C VAL A 327 3.84 -15.35 19.40
N ASP A 328 3.71 -16.00 18.27
CA ASP A 328 4.83 -16.11 17.32
C ASP A 328 4.93 -14.88 16.40
N GLN A 329 3.81 -14.17 16.19
CA GLN A 329 3.78 -12.90 15.44
C GLN A 329 4.60 -11.80 16.10
N VAL A 330 4.44 -11.59 17.41
CA VAL A 330 5.07 -10.46 18.13
C VAL A 330 6.48 -10.77 18.65
N ALA A 331 7.21 -11.68 18.00
CA ALA A 331 8.53 -12.12 18.47
C ALA A 331 9.53 -10.95 18.49
N VAL A 332 10.19 -10.74 19.62
CA VAL A 332 11.11 -9.60 19.79
C VAL A 332 12.45 -9.93 19.15
N GLY A 333 13.00 -8.98 18.38
CA GLY A 333 14.38 -9.05 17.87
C GLY A 333 14.52 -9.77 16.53
N SER A 334 13.44 -10.34 15.99
CA SER A 334 13.40 -10.90 14.64
C SER A 334 12.64 -9.98 13.70
N TYR A 335 13.27 -9.57 12.59
CA TYR A 335 12.56 -8.92 11.49
C TYR A 335 11.77 -9.98 10.71
N LYS A 336 10.43 -9.83 10.67
CA LYS A 336 9.49 -10.72 9.95
C LYS A 336 9.72 -12.22 10.24
N PRO A 337 9.54 -12.69 11.49
CA PRO A 337 9.88 -14.06 11.90
C PRO A 337 9.20 -15.13 11.03
N LEU A 338 7.91 -14.96 10.73
CA LEU A 338 7.14 -15.91 9.92
C LEU A 338 7.66 -15.97 8.47
N LEU A 339 7.83 -14.84 7.79
CA LEU A 339 8.35 -14.82 6.42
C LEU A 339 9.80 -15.33 6.37
N SER A 340 10.63 -14.97 7.35
CA SER A 340 12.00 -15.46 7.47
C SER A 340 12.03 -16.99 7.63
N ALA A 341 11.17 -17.56 8.46
CA ALA A 341 11.03 -19.01 8.61
C ALA A 341 10.51 -19.67 7.31
N ALA A 342 9.48 -19.10 6.68
CA ALA A 342 8.90 -19.58 5.44
C ALA A 342 9.94 -19.63 4.32
N MET A 343 10.81 -18.62 4.24
CA MET A 343 11.79 -18.50 3.15
C MET A 343 13.13 -19.19 3.43
N ARG A 344 13.26 -19.93 4.54
CA ARG A 344 14.45 -20.74 4.83
C ARG A 344 14.69 -21.76 3.70
N GLY A 345 15.91 -21.79 3.19
CA GLY A 345 16.29 -22.66 2.06
C GLY A 345 15.91 -22.14 0.68
N ILE A 346 15.18 -21.02 0.60
CA ILE A 346 14.83 -20.32 -0.64
C ILE A 346 15.63 -19.03 -0.75
N LEU A 347 15.58 -18.21 0.29
CA LEU A 347 16.40 -17.01 0.39
C LEU A 347 17.81 -17.32 0.91
N PRO A 348 18.85 -16.67 0.37
CA PRO A 348 20.18 -16.67 0.95
C PRO A 348 20.15 -16.14 2.39
N ASP A 349 20.93 -16.77 3.27
CA ASP A 349 20.93 -16.43 4.70
C ASP A 349 21.25 -14.96 4.99
N ALA A 350 22.15 -14.35 4.21
CA ALA A 350 22.49 -12.93 4.35
C ALA A 350 21.28 -12.01 4.10
N VAL A 351 20.48 -12.28 3.05
CA VAL A 351 19.27 -11.51 2.74
C VAL A 351 18.20 -11.76 3.79
N ARG A 352 18.06 -13.02 4.23
CA ARG A 352 17.08 -13.44 5.22
C ARG A 352 17.35 -12.88 6.63
N ALA A 353 18.63 -12.70 6.97
CA ALA A 353 19.07 -12.12 8.24
C ALA A 353 19.11 -10.57 8.23
N ARG A 354 18.87 -9.94 7.07
CA ARG A 354 18.83 -8.49 6.96
C ARG A 354 17.68 -7.93 7.78
N GLY A 355 18.02 -7.14 8.81
CA GLY A 355 17.05 -6.41 9.64
C GLY A 355 16.89 -4.94 9.26
N THR A 356 17.57 -4.46 8.22
CA THR A 356 17.52 -3.09 7.74
C THR A 356 16.55 -2.93 6.57
N LYS A 357 15.97 -1.75 6.43
CA LYS A 357 15.19 -1.31 5.27
C LYS A 357 15.52 0.17 5.03
N GLY A 358 15.79 0.53 3.79
CA GLY A 358 16.19 1.88 3.42
C GLY A 358 15.11 2.93 3.69
N GLU A 359 15.51 4.09 4.18
CA GLU A 359 14.68 5.30 4.21
C GLU A 359 14.76 6.00 2.86
N HIS A 360 13.62 6.46 2.34
CA HIS A 360 13.50 7.01 0.98
C HIS A 360 13.13 8.49 0.98
N SER A 361 13.38 9.20 2.08
CA SER A 361 13.07 10.62 2.23
C SER A 361 13.83 11.51 1.22
N ALA A 362 15.06 11.14 0.83
CA ALA A 362 15.88 11.90 -0.11
C ALA A 362 15.22 12.03 -1.49
N GLU A 363 14.58 10.96 -1.94
CA GLU A 363 13.81 10.84 -3.17
C GLU A 363 12.56 11.72 -3.12
N VAL A 364 11.85 11.76 -1.98
CA VAL A 364 10.66 12.62 -1.78
C VAL A 364 11.05 14.07 -1.96
N TYR A 365 12.10 14.50 -1.27
CA TYR A 365 12.57 15.89 -1.35
C TYR A 365 13.13 16.24 -2.73
N ALA A 366 13.83 15.32 -3.39
CA ALA A 366 14.33 15.53 -4.74
C ALA A 366 13.18 15.73 -5.74
N GLY A 367 12.16 14.87 -5.69
CA GLY A 367 10.95 15.01 -6.52
C GLY A 367 10.21 16.31 -6.26
N LEU A 368 9.98 16.64 -4.99
CA LEU A 368 9.31 17.89 -4.59
C LEU A 368 10.06 19.12 -5.10
N ARG A 369 11.40 19.18 -4.91
CA ARG A 369 12.22 20.30 -5.40
C ARG A 369 12.16 20.42 -6.92
N ARG A 370 12.26 19.30 -7.64
CA ARG A 370 12.23 19.29 -9.11
C ARG A 370 10.90 19.79 -9.67
N HIS A 371 9.79 19.38 -9.06
CA HIS A 371 8.44 19.67 -9.56
C HIS A 371 7.72 20.78 -8.79
N ARG A 372 8.43 21.53 -7.93
CA ARG A 372 7.82 22.59 -7.09
C ARG A 372 7.00 23.57 -7.90
N ARG A 373 7.50 24.04 -9.06
CA ARG A 373 6.78 24.97 -9.92
C ARG A 373 5.46 24.38 -10.43
N ALA A 374 5.48 23.15 -10.93
CA ALA A 374 4.29 22.47 -11.42
C ALA A 374 3.29 22.21 -10.29
N LEU A 375 3.76 21.77 -9.12
CA LEU A 375 2.92 21.56 -7.94
C LEU A 375 2.31 22.86 -7.41
N SER A 376 3.07 23.96 -7.39
CA SER A 376 2.55 25.27 -7.00
C SER A 376 1.54 25.82 -8.00
N ALA A 377 1.70 25.54 -9.29
CA ALA A 377 0.72 25.94 -10.32
C ALA A 377 -0.65 25.27 -10.11
N LEU A 378 -0.70 24.06 -9.52
CA LEU A 378 -1.97 23.43 -9.13
C LEU A 378 -2.76 24.26 -8.12
N CYS A 379 -2.09 25.08 -7.30
CA CYS A 379 -2.77 25.96 -6.36
C CYS A 379 -3.43 27.18 -7.03
N ASP A 380 -3.04 27.54 -8.26
CA ASP A 380 -3.60 28.68 -9.00
C ASP A 380 -4.95 28.32 -9.65
N ASP A 381 -5.10 27.08 -10.11
CA ASP A 381 -6.28 26.56 -10.81
C ASP A 381 -6.78 25.26 -10.15
N SER A 382 -6.85 25.20 -8.81
CA SER A 382 -7.23 23.95 -8.13
C SER A 382 -8.73 23.67 -8.25
N HIS A 383 -9.05 22.47 -8.76
CA HIS A 383 -10.43 21.98 -8.79
C HIS A 383 -10.94 21.69 -7.38
N LEU A 384 -10.08 21.20 -6.48
CA LEU A 384 -10.43 21.02 -5.06
C LEU A 384 -10.72 22.35 -4.36
N ALA A 385 -9.97 23.41 -4.66
CA ALA A 385 -10.24 24.75 -4.11
C ALA A 385 -11.56 25.32 -4.66
N GLY A 386 -11.85 25.12 -5.94
CA GLY A 386 -13.13 25.51 -6.55
C GLY A 386 -14.36 24.80 -5.93
N LEU A 387 -14.16 23.63 -5.32
CA LEU A 387 -15.19 22.90 -4.55
C LEU A 387 -15.19 23.26 -3.05
N GLY A 388 -14.34 24.18 -2.60
CA GLY A 388 -14.22 24.53 -1.18
C GLY A 388 -13.66 23.41 -0.31
N LEU A 389 -12.88 22.47 -0.89
CA LEU A 389 -12.32 21.34 -0.14
C LEU A 389 -10.95 21.63 0.47
N ILE A 390 -10.18 22.53 -0.14
CA ILE A 390 -8.85 22.92 0.31
C ILE A 390 -8.66 24.44 0.33
N ARG A 391 -7.63 24.87 1.06
CA ARG A 391 -7.10 26.22 1.15
C ARG A 391 -5.82 26.33 0.32
N PRO A 392 -5.88 26.82 -0.93
CA PRO A 392 -4.74 26.79 -1.86
C PRO A 392 -3.52 27.59 -1.37
N GLU A 393 -3.73 28.66 -0.60
CA GLU A 393 -2.68 29.49 0.01
C GLU A 393 -1.89 28.72 1.09
N VAL A 394 -2.57 27.89 1.89
CA VAL A 394 -1.93 27.05 2.91
C VAL A 394 -1.16 25.91 2.24
N LEU A 395 -1.73 25.30 1.19
CA LEU A 395 -1.04 24.29 0.39
C LEU A 395 0.22 24.87 -0.26
N ARG A 396 0.11 26.06 -0.88
CA ARG A 396 1.27 26.74 -1.50
C ARG A 396 2.38 26.96 -0.48
N THR A 397 2.04 27.45 0.70
CA THR A 397 2.98 27.63 1.81
C THR A 397 3.70 26.33 2.14
N ALA A 398 2.96 25.21 2.28
CA ALA A 398 3.52 23.89 2.57
C ALA A 398 4.47 23.36 1.48
N LEU A 399 4.19 23.65 0.20
CA LEU A 399 5.02 23.27 -0.94
C LEU A 399 6.32 24.10 -1.05
N THR A 400 6.26 25.36 -0.60
CA THR A 400 7.41 26.29 -0.68
C THR A 400 8.28 26.29 0.55
N SER A 401 7.75 25.92 1.72
CA SER A 401 8.48 25.93 2.98
C SER A 401 9.46 24.75 3.09
N LEU A 402 10.45 24.92 3.99
CA LEU A 402 11.33 23.82 4.38
C LEU A 402 10.53 22.83 5.23
N GLN A 403 10.44 21.59 4.76
CA GLN A 403 9.81 20.50 5.49
C GLN A 403 10.94 19.66 6.10
N PRO A 404 11.11 19.67 7.44
CA PRO A 404 12.22 18.96 8.07
C PRO A 404 12.01 17.45 8.10
N LEU A 405 10.75 16.98 8.06
CA LEU A 405 10.40 15.57 8.18
C LEU A 405 9.55 15.14 6.98
N ALA A 406 9.97 14.09 6.25
CA ALA A 406 9.31 13.71 5.01
C ALA A 406 7.85 13.31 5.21
N HIS A 407 7.49 12.82 6.40
CA HIS A 407 6.11 12.45 6.71
C HIS A 407 5.14 13.64 6.77
N THR A 408 5.61 14.88 6.87
CA THR A 408 4.75 16.07 6.77
C THR A 408 4.20 16.24 5.35
N LEU A 409 4.82 15.59 4.36
CA LEU A 409 4.38 15.56 2.96
C LEU A 409 3.41 14.42 2.66
N HIS A 410 3.20 13.45 3.57
CA HIS A 410 2.25 12.35 3.33
C HIS A 410 0.83 12.81 2.93
N PRO A 411 0.27 13.91 3.48
CA PRO A 411 -1.05 14.38 3.05
C PRO A 411 -1.09 14.94 1.63
N LEU A 412 0.07 15.20 1.01
CA LEU A 412 0.17 15.67 -0.37
C LEU A 412 -0.31 14.59 -1.36
N ASP A 413 0.04 13.33 -1.12
CA ASP A 413 -0.31 12.21 -2.00
C ASP A 413 -1.83 12.08 -2.22
N PRO A 414 -2.69 11.96 -1.19
CA PRO A 414 -4.15 11.91 -1.40
C PRO A 414 -4.71 13.23 -1.96
N THR A 415 -4.09 14.39 -1.67
CA THR A 415 -4.51 15.69 -2.24
C THR A 415 -4.28 15.70 -3.75
N LEU A 416 -3.09 15.31 -4.20
CA LEU A 416 -2.75 15.23 -5.62
C LEU A 416 -3.60 14.17 -6.33
N ALA A 417 -3.81 13.01 -5.70
CA ALA A 417 -4.63 11.95 -6.27
C ALA A 417 -6.06 12.44 -6.55
N ALA A 418 -6.66 13.17 -5.60
CA ALA A 418 -8.00 13.73 -5.76
C ALA A 418 -8.04 14.87 -6.80
N GLU A 419 -7.06 15.78 -6.79
CA GLU A 419 -6.98 16.90 -7.74
C GLU A 419 -6.89 16.40 -9.19
N TYR A 420 -5.95 15.48 -9.46
CA TYR A 420 -5.77 14.94 -10.81
C TYR A 420 -6.94 14.06 -11.26
N TRP A 421 -7.57 13.32 -10.34
CA TRP A 421 -8.80 12.59 -10.62
C TRP A 421 -9.94 13.54 -11.04
N LEU A 422 -10.18 14.64 -10.31
CA LEU A 422 -11.21 15.62 -10.67
C LEU A 422 -10.94 16.29 -12.02
N ARG A 423 -9.68 16.57 -12.35
CA ARG A 423 -9.30 17.10 -13.68
C ARG A 423 -9.68 16.13 -14.79
N SER A 424 -9.34 14.86 -14.62
CA SER A 424 -9.62 13.83 -15.62
C SER A 424 -11.10 13.59 -15.90
N LEU A 425 -11.96 13.73 -14.89
CA LEU A 425 -13.41 13.63 -15.06
C LEU A 425 -13.96 14.76 -15.94
N ARG A 426 -13.43 15.98 -15.81
CA ARG A 426 -13.84 17.12 -16.63
C ARG A 426 -13.33 17.05 -18.06
N GLU A 427 -12.11 16.55 -18.26
CA GLU A 427 -11.56 16.30 -19.60
C GLU A 427 -12.40 15.27 -20.38
N THR A 428 -12.87 14.23 -19.70
CA THR A 428 -13.76 13.21 -20.29
C THR A 428 -15.16 13.76 -20.61
N GLN A 429 -15.60 14.80 -19.91
CA GLN A 429 -16.89 15.48 -20.12
C GLN A 429 -16.83 16.62 -21.14
N ALA A 430 -15.65 17.01 -21.62
CA ALA A 430 -15.52 18.05 -22.64
C ALA A 430 -16.06 17.54 -23.99
N PRO A 431 -16.91 18.31 -24.70
CA PRO A 431 -17.44 17.91 -25.99
C PRO A 431 -16.30 17.68 -26.99
N VAL A 432 -16.28 16.51 -27.62
CA VAL A 432 -15.34 16.19 -28.70
C VAL A 432 -15.51 17.27 -29.78
N PRO A 433 -14.46 18.01 -30.17
CA PRO A 433 -14.58 18.96 -31.26
C PRO A 433 -15.00 18.19 -32.51
N THR A 434 -16.18 18.52 -33.04
CA THR A 434 -16.68 17.98 -34.30
C THR A 434 -15.62 18.26 -35.36
N ARG A 435 -15.09 17.21 -35.99
CA ARG A 435 -14.22 17.36 -37.16
C ARG A 435 -14.97 18.23 -38.17
N PRO A 436 -14.33 19.26 -38.76
CA PRO A 436 -14.95 19.98 -39.86
C PRO A 436 -15.24 18.97 -40.97
N THR A 437 -16.51 18.85 -41.33
CA THR A 437 -16.96 18.14 -42.51
C THR A 437 -16.28 18.78 -43.72
N VAL A 438 -15.35 18.07 -44.33
CA VAL A 438 -14.83 18.42 -45.66
C VAL A 438 -16.03 18.36 -46.61
N PRO A 439 -16.39 19.45 -47.31
CA PRO A 439 -17.43 19.39 -48.34
C PRO A 439 -16.99 18.38 -49.39
N ALA A 440 -17.86 17.42 -49.70
CA ALA A 440 -17.64 16.54 -50.83
C ALA A 440 -17.46 17.40 -52.09
N ALA A 441 -16.34 17.20 -52.79
CA ALA A 441 -16.14 17.79 -54.10
C ALA A 441 -17.26 17.24 -55.02
N GLU A 442 -18.18 18.12 -55.42
CA GLU A 442 -19.08 17.85 -56.54
C GLU A 442 -18.22 17.74 -57.80
N GLY A 443 -18.33 16.60 -58.47
CA GLY A 443 -17.64 16.36 -59.73
C GLY A 443 -18.20 17.20 -60.87
N ALA A 444 -17.31 17.52 -61.80
CA ALA A 444 -17.60 17.74 -63.21
C ALA A 444 -16.58 16.93 -64.02
#